data_AF-A0A9E1NTQ5-F1
#
_entry.id   AF-A0A9E1NTQ5-F1
#
_cell.length_a   1.000
_cell.length_b   1.000
_cell.length_c   1.000
_cell.angle_alpha   90.00
_cell.angle_beta   90.00
_cell.angle_gamma   90.00
#
_symmetry.space_group_name_H-M   'P 1'
#
loop_
_entity.id
_entity.type
_entity.pdbx_description
1 polymer ?
#
loop_
_entity_poly.entity_id
_entity_poly.type
_entity_poly.pdbx_seq_one_letter_code
_entity_poly.pdbx_strand_id
1 'polypeptide(L)' 'IPHPEISKRNFVLIPLCEIAANLNHPTLKKSIKTLLQESTDNAKVNKLISTL' A
#
# COMPACT_ATOMS: atom_id res chain seq x y z
N ILE A 1 15.71 2.18 5.59
CA ILE A 1 15.08 1.93 6.91
C ILE A 1 13.69 1.37 6.65
N PRO A 2 13.34 0.16 7.12
CA PRO A 2 11.97 -0.33 7.03
C PRO A 2 11.06 0.52 7.92
N HIS A 3 10.04 1.15 7.35
CA HIS A 3 9.09 1.95 8.11
C HIS A 3 7.92 1.07 8.59
N PRO A 4 7.76 0.86 9.91
CA PRO A 4 6.83 -0.16 10.44
C PRO A 4 5.37 0.03 10.03
N GLU A 5 4.93 1.27 9.85
CA GLU A 5 3.53 1.60 9.60
C GLU A 5 3.13 1.65 8.12
N ILE A 6 4.04 1.34 7.18
CA ILE A 6 3.71 1.33 5.74
C ILE A 6 2.59 0.34 5.45
N SER A 7 2.63 -0.84 6.09
CA SER A 7 1.66 -1.90 5.89
C SER A 7 0.28 -1.62 6.49
N LYS A 8 0.08 -0.46 7.13
CA LYS A 8 -1.20 -0.08 7.78
C LYS A 8 -1.85 1.15 7.15
N ARG A 9 -1.37 1.63 6.00
CA ARG A 9 -1.82 2.89 5.39
C ARG A 9 -2.18 2.68 3.92
N ASN A 10 -3.45 2.85 3.59
CA ASN A 10 -3.96 2.64 2.24
C ASN A 10 -3.39 3.65 1.25
N PHE A 11 -3.11 4.89 1.66
CA PHE A 11 -2.48 5.88 0.77
C PHE A 11 -1.06 5.48 0.31
N VAL A 12 -0.43 4.51 0.98
CA VAL A 12 0.84 3.90 0.55
C VAL A 12 0.57 2.59 -0.19
N LEU A 13 -0.24 1.71 0.39
CA LEU A 13 -0.49 0.37 -0.15
C LEU A 13 -1.23 0.39 -1.49
N ILE A 14 -2.16 1.32 -1.71
CA ILE A 14 -2.91 1.40 -2.97
C ILE A 14 -1.97 1.78 -4.13
N PRO A 15 -1.24 2.92 -4.12
CA PRO A 15 -0.29 3.23 -5.18
C PRO A 15 0.79 2.16 -5.36
N LEU A 16 1.27 1.58 -4.25
CA LEU A 16 2.30 0.54 -4.31
C LEU A 16 1.77 -0.76 -4.93
N CYS A 17 0.51 -1.11 -4.68
CA CYS A 17 -0.13 -2.27 -5.29
C CYS A 17 -0.35 -2.05 -6.80
N GLU A 18 -0.62 -0.82 -7.25
CA GLU A 18 -0.74 -0.49 -8.68
C GLU A 18 0.57 -0.77 -9.45
N ILE A 19 1.72 -0.48 -8.85
CA ILE A 19 3.03 -0.61 -9.51
C ILE A 19 3.76 -1.94 -9.22
N ALA A 20 3.52 -2.56 -8.06
CA ALA A 20 4.31 -3.69 -7.57
C ALA A 20 3.52 -4.60 -6.61
N ALA A 21 2.34 -5.07 -7.02
CA ALA A 21 1.46 -5.94 -6.23
C ALA A 21 2.16 -7.18 -5.61
N ASN A 22 3.09 -7.79 -6.35
CA ASN A 22 3.79 -9.03 -5.96
C ASN A 22 5.08 -8.80 -5.16
N LEU A 23 5.45 -7.54 -4.90
CA LEU A 23 6.62 -7.23 -4.06
C LEU A 23 6.35 -7.72 -2.63
N ASN A 24 7.28 -8.48 -2.07
CA ASN A 24 7.16 -8.95 -0.71
C ASN A 24 7.76 -7.95 0.28
N HIS A 25 6.99 -7.59 1.31
CA HIS A 25 7.48 -6.77 2.40
C HIS A 25 8.65 -7.47 3.13
N PRO A 26 9.80 -6.82 3.32
CA PRO A 26 11.05 -7.47 3.72
C PRO A 26 10.95 -8.19 5.08
N THR A 27 10.15 -7.64 5.99
CA THR A 27 9.97 -8.17 7.36
C THR A 27 8.73 -9.05 7.49
N LEU A 28 7.62 -8.68 6.85
CA LEU A 28 6.33 -9.39 7.00
C LEU A 28 6.21 -10.58 6.05
N LYS A 29 7.06 -10.63 5.01
CA LYS A 29 7.07 -11.69 3.98
C LYS A 29 5.72 -11.89 3.27
N LYS A 30 4.87 -10.86 3.29
CA LYS A 30 3.59 -10.81 2.57
C LYS A 30 3.73 -9.90 1.36
N SER A 31 2.99 -10.22 0.30
CA SER A 31 2.90 -9.36 -0.89
C SER A 31 2.19 -8.05 -0.54
N ILE A 32 2.48 -6.96 -1.27
CA ILE A 32 1.75 -5.70 -1.11
C ILE A 32 0.25 -5.89 -1.31
N LYS A 33 -0.15 -6.74 -2.26
CA LYS A 33 -1.56 -7.10 -2.47
C LYS A 33 -2.20 -7.70 -1.23
N THR A 34 -1.52 -8.66 -0.59
CA THR A 34 -1.98 -9.28 0.66
C THR A 34 -2.09 -8.25 1.78
N LEU A 35 -1.09 -7.39 1.93
CA LEU A 35 -1.11 -6.33 2.95
C LEU A 35 -2.25 -5.33 2.74
N LEU A 36 -2.56 -4.98 1.49
CA LEU A 36 -3.70 -4.13 1.16
C LEU A 36 -5.04 -4.79 1.53
N GLN A 37 -5.18 -6.10 1.27
CA GLN A 37 -6.39 -6.86 1.62
C GLN A 37 -6.59 -7.01 3.14
N GLU A 38 -5.50 -7.08 3.90
CA GLU A 38 -5.53 -7.19 5.36
C GLU A 38 -5.55 -5.83 6.08
N SER A 39 -5.41 -4.73 5.36
CA SER A 39 -5.36 -3.38 5.93
C SER A 39 -6.68 -3.03 6.60
N THR A 40 -6.61 -2.57 7.85
CA THR A 40 -7.77 -2.05 8.60
C THR A 40 -7.98 -0.55 8.41
N ASP A 41 -7.15 0.09 7.58
CA ASP A 41 -7.32 1.48 7.20
C ASP A 41 -8.57 1.63 6.32
N ASN A 42 -9.50 2.48 6.75
CA ASN A 42 -10.75 2.75 6.04
C ASN A 42 -10.73 4.13 5.35
N ALA A 43 -9.58 4.82 5.35
CA ALA A 43 -9.45 6.10 4.70
C ALA A 43 -9.67 5.98 3.18
N LYS A 44 -10.51 6.85 2.63
CA LYS A 44 -10.72 6.96 1.19
C LYS A 44 -9.48 7.58 0.55
N VAL A 45 -8.86 6.87 -0.38
CA VAL A 45 -7.71 7.35 -1.16
C VAL A 45 -8.22 7.86 -2.51
N ASN A 46 -7.95 9.12 -2.80
CA ASN A 46 -8.34 9.76 -4.06
C ASN A 46 -7.11 9.93 -4.95
N LYS A 47 -7.21 9.50 -6.21
CA LYS A 47 -6.19 9.76 -7.22
C LYS A 47 -6.29 11.22 -7.65
N LEU A 48 -5.20 11.96 -7.51
CA LEU A 48 -5.14 13.33 -8.01
C LEU A 48 -4.88 13.29 -9.51
N ILE A 49 -5.77 13.89 -10.29
CA ILE A 49 -5.60 14.10 -11.73
C ILE A 49 -5.15 15.54 -11.89
N SER A 50 -3.95 15.75 -12.43
CA SER A 50 -3.51 17.09 -12.84
C SER A 50 -4.18 17.40 -14.17
N THR A 51 -5.24 18.20 -14.15
CA THR A 51 -5.78 18.81 -15.36
C THR A 51 -4.91 20.03 -15.68
N LEU A 52 -4.26 20.03 -16.85
CA LEU A 52 -3.58 21.20 -17.41
C LEU A 52 -4.60 22.25 -17.88
#